data_AF-A0A845QH69-F1
#
_entry.id   AF-A0A845QH69-F1
#
_cell.length_a   1.000
_cell.length_b   1.000
_cell.length_c   1.000
_cell.angle_alpha   90.00
_cell.angle_beta   90.00
_cell.angle_gamma   90.00
#
_symmetry.space_group_name_H-M   'P 1'
#
loop_
_entity.id
_entity.type
_entity.pdbx_description
1 polymer ?
#
loop_
_entity_poly.entity_id
_entity_poly.type
_entity_poly.pdbx_seq_one_letter_code
_entity_poly.pdbx_strand_id
1 'polypeptide(L)'
;MELKELTVSELSSGYYRSKETGQLTCIFCGEAFEEGLIYNSRGRNVTAQRAIAEHIFDRHGGVFHGLIQLDKQINGLSEVQKDILTGMYEDIDNKTLGEELHISTATVRTHKFNIQKTKRQAQILLAILAQIEDEELVAARKQLSDESAEKAPIDFPKPNQDFCRNTLHPFFTTFDLK
;
A
#
# COMPACT_ATOMS: atom_id res chain seq x y z
N MET A 1 13.02 -14.27 4.80
CA MET A 1 11.58 -14.39 5.08
C MET A 1 10.89 -14.24 3.74
N GLU A 2 10.49 -15.34 3.11
CA GLU A 2 9.70 -15.29 1.87
C GLU A 2 8.30 -14.83 2.25
N LEU A 3 8.07 -13.52 2.16
CA LEU A 3 6.71 -13.01 2.05
C LEU A 3 6.22 -13.51 0.70
N LYS A 4 5.30 -14.48 0.70
CA LYS A 4 4.44 -14.73 -0.47
C LYS A 4 3.92 -13.36 -0.88
N GLU A 5 4.20 -12.91 -2.10
CA GLU A 5 3.95 -11.53 -2.53
C GLU A 5 2.46 -11.21 -2.39
N LEU A 6 2.10 -10.48 -1.33
CA LEU A 6 0.75 -10.00 -1.13
C LEU A 6 0.57 -8.72 -1.93
N THR A 7 -0.50 -8.68 -2.71
CA THR A 7 -0.88 -7.46 -3.41
C THR A 7 -1.33 -6.38 -2.41
N VAL A 8 -1.27 -5.11 -2.83
CA VAL A 8 -1.78 -3.99 -2.02
C VAL A 8 -3.27 -4.19 -1.66
N SER A 9 -4.03 -4.83 -2.55
CA SER A 9 -5.44 -5.17 -2.30
C SER A 9 -5.60 -6.17 -1.15
N GLU A 10 -4.77 -7.22 -1.12
CA GLU A 10 -4.79 -8.25 -0.06
C GLU A 10 -4.28 -7.72 1.28
N LEU A 11 -3.27 -6.85 1.27
CA LEU A 11 -2.84 -6.11 2.46
C LEU A 11 -3.98 -5.23 2.99
N SER A 12 -4.72 -4.57 2.10
CA SER A 12 -5.85 -3.71 2.48
C SER A 12 -7.08 -4.48 2.97
N SER A 13 -7.31 -5.71 2.49
CA SER A 13 -8.42 -6.56 2.97
C SER A 13 -8.06 -7.32 4.24
N GLY A 14 -6.76 -7.53 4.49
CA GLY A 14 -6.25 -8.32 5.61
C GLY A 14 -6.33 -9.83 5.41
N TYR A 15 -6.62 -10.29 4.19
CA TYR A 15 -6.66 -11.72 3.88
C TYR A 15 -6.19 -12.02 2.44
N TYR A 16 -5.59 -13.19 2.28
CA TYR A 16 -5.24 -13.78 0.99
C TYR A 16 -6.33 -14.76 0.55
N ARG A 17 -6.68 -14.78 -0.74
CA ARG A 17 -7.57 -15.80 -1.32
C ARG A 17 -6.77 -16.75 -2.20
N SER A 18 -6.78 -18.03 -1.86
CA SER A 18 -6.18 -19.09 -2.68
C SER A 18 -6.93 -19.24 -4.01
N LYS A 19 -6.21 -19.16 -5.13
CA LYS A 19 -6.79 -19.34 -6.48
C LYS A 19 -7.25 -20.77 -6.74
N GLU A 20 -6.60 -21.76 -6.12
CA GLU A 20 -6.88 -23.19 -6.35
C GLU A 20 -8.07 -23.68 -5.54
N THR A 21 -8.15 -23.28 -4.27
CA THR A 21 -9.12 -23.82 -3.31
C THR A 21 -10.24 -22.84 -2.94
N GLY A 22 -10.12 -21.56 -3.30
CA GLY A 22 -11.05 -20.51 -2.85
C GLY A 22 -10.93 -20.15 -1.37
N GLN A 23 -10.02 -20.79 -0.63
CA GLN A 23 -9.83 -20.58 0.80
C GLN A 23 -9.32 -19.15 1.09
N LEU A 24 -9.92 -18.53 2.11
CA LEU A 24 -9.55 -17.22 2.62
C LEU A 24 -8.65 -17.39 3.84
N THR A 25 -7.45 -16.81 3.81
CA THR A 25 -6.46 -16.95 4.89
C THR A 25 -6.11 -15.58 5.45
N CYS A 26 -6.23 -15.41 6.77
CA CYS A 26 -5.83 -14.20 7.47
C CYS A 26 -4.32 -13.97 7.31
N ILE A 27 -3.90 -12.79 6.85
CA ILE A 27 -2.47 -12.50 6.63
C ILE A 27 -1.67 -12.32 7.93
N PHE A 28 -2.36 -12.11 9.05
CA PHE A 28 -1.73 -11.81 10.34
C PHE A 28 -1.48 -13.06 11.18
N CYS A 29 -2.39 -14.04 11.17
CA CYS A 29 -2.27 -15.25 12.01
C CYS A 29 -2.40 -16.58 11.23
N GLY A 30 -2.70 -16.53 9.93
CA GLY A 30 -2.84 -17.73 9.11
C GLY A 30 -4.14 -18.52 9.31
N GLU A 31 -5.09 -18.03 10.11
CA GLU A 31 -6.39 -18.69 10.27
C GLU A 31 -7.14 -18.71 8.92
N ALA A 32 -7.68 -19.87 8.56
CA ALA A 32 -8.22 -20.14 7.24
C ALA A 32 -9.72 -20.42 7.28
N PHE A 33 -10.43 -19.88 6.29
CA PHE A 33 -11.88 -19.96 6.14
C PHE A 33 -12.20 -20.44 4.72
N GLU A 34 -12.86 -21.58 4.59
CA GLU A 34 -13.25 -22.18 3.31
C GLU A 34 -14.59 -21.64 2.85
N GLU A 35 -14.63 -21.22 1.58
CA GLU A 35 -15.89 -20.86 0.94
C GLU A 35 -16.80 -22.09 0.81
N GLY A 36 -18.10 -21.89 0.98
CA GLY A 36 -19.10 -22.97 1.01
C GLY A 36 -19.39 -23.52 2.41
N LEU A 37 -18.55 -23.22 3.41
CA LEU A 37 -18.83 -23.53 4.81
C LEU A 37 -19.55 -22.37 5.53
N ILE A 38 -20.35 -22.71 6.53
CA ILE A 38 -21.03 -21.78 7.42
C ILE A 38 -20.27 -21.74 8.74
N TYR A 39 -19.93 -20.53 9.18
CA TYR A 39 -19.20 -20.29 10.41
C TYR A 39 -20.12 -19.68 11.46
N ASN A 40 -19.95 -20.06 12.72
CA ASN A 40 -20.63 -19.37 13.82
C ASN A 40 -19.73 -18.25 14.34
N SER A 41 -20.16 -17.01 14.18
CA SER A 41 -19.44 -15.84 14.67
C SER A 41 -20.42 -14.91 15.38
N ARG A 42 -20.02 -14.40 16.56
CA ARG A 42 -20.85 -13.51 17.40
C ARG A 42 -22.27 -14.04 17.63
N GLY A 43 -22.40 -15.36 17.82
CA GLY A 43 -23.67 -16.04 18.10
C GLY A 43 -24.58 -16.25 16.89
N ARG A 44 -24.09 -16.03 15.66
CA ARG A 44 -24.88 -16.16 14.43
C ARG A 44 -24.10 -16.87 13.33
N ASN A 45 -24.83 -17.53 12.45
CA ASN A 45 -24.26 -18.23 11.29
C ASN A 45 -23.95 -17.21 10.18
N VAL A 46 -22.72 -17.21 9.69
CA VAL A 46 -22.19 -16.27 8.70
C VAL A 46 -21.37 -17.00 7.63
N THR A 47 -21.18 -16.36 6.48
CA THR A 47 -20.33 -16.87 5.40
C THR A 47 -18.85 -16.77 5.76
N ALA A 48 -17.99 -17.54 5.10
CA ALA A 48 -16.52 -17.45 5.24
C ALA A 48 -15.99 -16.01 5.11
N GLN A 49 -16.48 -15.26 4.12
CA GLN A 49 -16.07 -13.87 3.89
C GLN A 49 -16.44 -12.93 5.03
N ARG A 50 -17.59 -13.16 5.67
CA ARG A 50 -17.98 -12.39 6.85
C ARG A 50 -17.22 -12.86 8.10
N ALA A 51 -17.01 -14.17 8.23
CA ALA A 51 -16.26 -14.77 9.34
C ALA A 51 -14.82 -14.24 9.39
N ILE A 52 -14.12 -14.19 8.26
CA ILE A 52 -12.75 -13.67 8.22
C ILE A 52 -12.67 -12.18 8.52
N ALA A 53 -13.63 -11.38 8.02
CA ALA A 53 -13.69 -9.96 8.34
C ALA A 53 -13.93 -9.69 9.83
N GLU A 54 -14.84 -10.47 10.45
CA GLU A 54 -15.09 -10.40 11.90
C GLU A 54 -13.87 -10.91 12.70
N HIS A 55 -13.24 -12.00 12.25
CA HIS A 55 -11.99 -12.51 12.84
C HIS A 55 -10.88 -11.44 12.82
N ILE A 56 -10.64 -10.78 11.67
CA ILE A 56 -9.61 -9.74 11.55
C ILE A 56 -9.88 -8.59 12.53
N PHE A 57 -11.15 -8.18 12.64
CA PHE A 57 -11.53 -7.15 13.59
C PHE A 57 -11.32 -7.61 15.05
N ASP A 58 -11.83 -8.79 15.41
CA ASP A 58 -11.85 -9.28 16.78
C ASP A 58 -10.48 -9.74 17.29
N ARG A 59 -9.61 -10.24 16.42
CA ARG A 59 -8.27 -10.76 16.77
C ARG A 59 -7.14 -9.76 16.55
N HIS A 60 -7.25 -8.88 15.57
CA HIS A 60 -6.18 -7.98 15.17
C HIS A 60 -6.55 -6.49 15.29
N GLY A 61 -7.74 -6.18 15.80
CA GLY A 61 -8.26 -4.81 15.87
C GLY A 61 -8.62 -4.25 14.50
N GLY A 62 -8.74 -5.09 13.47
CA GLY A 62 -8.92 -4.66 12.10
C GLY A 62 -7.60 -4.60 11.32
N VAL A 63 -7.71 -4.35 10.01
CA VAL A 63 -6.54 -4.37 9.11
C VAL A 63 -5.54 -3.28 9.47
N PHE A 64 -6.01 -2.07 9.80
CA PHE A 64 -5.15 -0.94 10.16
C PHE A 64 -4.26 -1.26 11.36
N HIS A 65 -4.86 -1.69 12.47
CA HIS A 65 -4.13 -2.05 13.68
C HIS A 65 -3.19 -3.26 13.44
N GLY A 66 -3.63 -4.24 12.66
CA GLY A 66 -2.77 -5.36 12.26
C GLY A 66 -1.52 -4.92 11.51
N LEU A 67 -1.63 -3.98 10.55
CA LEU A 67 -0.49 -3.51 9.75
C LEU A 67 0.44 -2.56 10.53
N ILE A 68 -0.11 -1.67 11.36
CA ILE A 68 0.68 -0.67 12.08
C ILE A 68 1.49 -1.27 13.24
N GLN A 69 1.00 -2.37 13.81
CA GLN A 69 1.68 -3.11 14.89
C GLN A 69 2.81 -4.03 14.38
N LEU A 70 2.94 -4.22 13.07
CA LEU A 70 4.07 -4.97 12.51
C LEU A 70 5.40 -4.34 12.92
N ASP A 71 6.43 -5.19 12.96
CA ASP A 71 7.79 -4.76 13.27
C ASP A 71 8.24 -3.66 12.28
N LYS A 72 9.08 -2.74 12.79
CA LYS A 72 9.61 -1.63 11.98
C LYS A 72 10.38 -2.12 10.75
N GLN A 73 11.01 -3.30 10.80
CA GLN A 73 11.68 -3.91 9.65
C GLN A 73 10.70 -4.29 8.53
N ILE A 74 9.42 -4.47 8.85
CA ILE A 74 8.37 -4.86 7.90
C ILE A 74 7.66 -3.62 7.36
N ASN A 75 7.12 -2.75 8.22
CA ASN A 75 6.33 -1.59 7.78
C ASN A 75 7.17 -0.32 7.52
N GLY A 76 8.42 -0.28 7.98
CA GLY A 76 9.33 0.86 7.76
C GLY A 76 8.97 2.14 8.53
N LEU A 77 8.01 2.09 9.45
CA LEU A 77 7.51 3.27 10.17
C LEU A 77 8.27 3.50 11.48
N SER A 78 8.63 4.77 11.76
CA SER A 78 9.05 5.17 13.10
C SER A 78 7.86 5.23 14.06
N GLU A 79 8.11 5.17 15.37
CA GLU A 79 7.04 5.26 16.38
C GLU A 79 6.20 6.54 16.24
N VAL A 80 6.86 7.70 16.06
CA VAL A 80 6.15 8.97 15.79
C VAL A 80 5.30 8.89 14.51
N GLN A 81 5.76 8.20 13.46
CA GLN A 81 4.95 8.02 12.25
C GLN A 81 3.74 7.12 12.50
N LYS A 82 3.89 6.06 13.32
CA LYS A 82 2.78 5.20 13.72
C LYS A 82 1.74 6.01 14.49
N ASP A 83 2.16 6.79 15.48
CA ASP A 83 1.25 7.61 16.28
C ASP A 83 0.48 8.62 15.42
N ILE A 84 1.16 9.29 14.48
CA ILE A 84 0.53 10.22 13.54
C ILE A 84 -0.49 9.50 12.66
N LEU A 85 -0.18 8.31 12.16
CA LEU A 85 -1.09 7.50 11.34
C LEU A 85 -2.29 7.01 12.15
N THR A 86 -2.10 6.59 13.40
CA THR A 86 -3.18 6.19 14.32
C THR A 86 -4.11 7.37 14.57
N GLY A 87 -3.58 8.55 14.88
CA GLY A 87 -4.41 9.75 15.05
C GLY A 87 -5.14 10.17 13.77
N MET A 88 -4.58 9.90 12.58
CA MET A 88 -5.30 10.09 11.32
C MET A 88 -6.44 9.08 11.12
N TYR A 89 -6.25 7.83 11.55
CA TYR A 89 -7.25 6.78 11.45
C TYR A 89 -8.44 7.01 12.41
N GLU A 90 -8.14 7.51 13.61
CA GLU A 90 -9.13 7.82 14.66
C GLU A 90 -9.74 9.24 14.52
N ASP A 91 -9.41 9.97 13.46
CA ASP A 91 -9.89 11.34 13.16
C ASP A 91 -9.61 12.35 14.31
N ILE A 92 -8.45 12.22 14.96
CA ILE A 92 -7.99 13.13 16.02
C ILE A 92 -7.53 14.47 15.40
N ASP A 93 -7.98 15.58 15.99
CA ASP A 93 -7.54 16.91 15.58
C ASP A 93 -6.03 17.10 15.79
N ASN A 94 -5.41 17.90 14.91
CA ASN A 94 -3.98 18.14 14.95
C ASN A 94 -3.50 18.77 16.26
N LYS A 95 -4.36 19.55 16.94
CA LYS A 95 -4.03 20.16 18.23
C LYS A 95 -3.93 19.10 19.32
N THR A 96 -4.96 18.27 19.46
CA THR A 96 -5.01 17.18 20.43
C THR A 96 -3.87 16.20 20.19
N LEU A 97 -3.65 15.79 18.94
CA LEU A 97 -2.55 14.89 18.58
C LEU A 97 -1.16 15.49 18.87
N GLY A 98 -1.00 16.80 18.71
CA GLY A 98 0.24 17.49 19.08
C GLY A 98 0.46 17.52 20.60
N GLU A 99 -0.59 17.73 21.37
CA GLU A 99 -0.55 17.70 22.85
C GLU A 99 -0.18 16.30 23.36
N GLU A 100 -0.80 15.25 22.82
CA GLU A 100 -0.54 13.84 23.17
C GLU A 100 0.90 13.41 22.84
N LEU A 101 1.43 13.84 21.69
CA LEU A 101 2.79 13.49 21.25
C LEU A 101 3.87 14.47 21.71
N HIS A 102 3.49 15.49 22.48
CA HIS A 102 4.39 16.56 22.94
C HIS A 102 5.14 17.27 21.80
N ILE A 103 4.47 17.51 20.67
CA ILE A 103 4.99 18.22 19.50
C ILE A 103 4.07 19.37 19.09
N SER A 104 4.60 20.33 18.32
CA SER A 104 3.77 21.44 17.84
C SER A 104 2.74 20.97 16.81
N THR A 105 1.61 21.67 16.75
CA THR A 105 0.59 21.50 15.69
C THR A 105 1.17 21.65 14.28
N ALA A 106 2.14 22.54 14.10
CA ALA A 106 2.86 22.69 12.83
C ALA A 106 3.65 21.42 12.48
N THR A 107 4.34 20.84 13.47
CA THR A 107 5.10 19.59 13.32
C THR A 107 4.18 18.42 12.92
N VAL A 108 2.99 18.30 13.54
CA VAL A 108 1.97 17.30 13.15
C VAL A 108 1.60 17.44 11.67
N ARG A 109 1.30 18.66 11.21
CA ARG A 109 0.95 18.92 9.80
C ARG A 109 2.10 18.55 8.86
N THR A 110 3.34 18.86 9.24
CA THR A 110 4.53 18.48 8.48
C THR A 110 4.68 16.96 8.39
N HIS A 111 4.47 16.22 9.49
CA HIS A 111 4.47 14.75 9.44
C HIS A 111 3.39 14.20 8.51
N LYS A 112 2.14 14.67 8.63
CA LYS A 112 1.04 14.27 7.74
C LYS A 112 1.36 14.54 6.27
N PHE A 113 1.91 15.71 5.97
CA PHE A 113 2.35 16.08 4.61
C PHE A 113 3.44 15.14 4.09
N ASN A 114 4.47 14.87 4.89
CA ASN A 114 5.57 13.98 4.51
C ASN A 114 5.09 12.54 4.28
N ILE A 115 4.18 12.03 5.11
CA ILE A 115 3.56 10.71 4.92
C ILE A 115 2.80 10.66 3.58
N GLN A 116 2.00 11.68 3.26
CA GLN A 116 1.29 11.75 1.97
C GLN A 116 2.25 11.84 0.78
N LYS A 117 3.37 12.56 0.94
CA LYS A 117 4.44 12.61 -0.06
C LYS A 117 5.07 11.24 -0.25
N THR A 118 5.42 10.54 0.83
CA THR A 118 5.97 9.18 0.79
C THR A 118 4.99 8.20 0.15
N LYS A 119 3.69 8.28 0.46
CA LYS A 119 2.65 7.47 -0.20
C LYS A 119 2.70 7.62 -1.72
N ARG A 120 2.75 8.84 -2.23
CA ARG A 120 2.83 9.11 -3.69
C ARG A 120 4.12 8.56 -4.30
N GLN A 121 5.25 8.75 -3.62
CA GLN A 121 6.53 8.21 -4.05
C GLN A 121 6.52 6.67 -4.08
N ALA A 122 5.92 6.03 -3.07
CA ALA A 122 5.76 4.59 -3.01
C ALA A 122 4.87 4.07 -4.14
N GLN A 123 3.78 4.77 -4.50
CA GLN A 123 2.94 4.40 -5.65
C GLN A 123 3.72 4.41 -6.96
N ILE A 124 4.55 5.45 -7.19
CA ILE A 124 5.42 5.52 -8.37
C ILE A 124 6.45 4.39 -8.34
N LEU A 125 7.07 4.13 -7.19
CA LEU A 125 8.05 3.06 -7.03
C LEU A 125 7.44 1.68 -7.33
N LEU A 126 6.26 1.38 -6.76
CA LEU A 126 5.54 0.13 -7.02
C LEU A 126 5.22 -0.03 -8.50
N ALA A 127 4.81 1.05 -9.19
CA ALA A 127 4.57 1.00 -10.62
C ALA A 127 5.87 0.74 -11.43
N ILE A 128 6.99 1.35 -11.04
CA ILE A 128 8.29 1.10 -11.68
C ILE A 128 8.73 -0.35 -11.49
N LEU A 129 8.59 -0.90 -10.28
CA LEU A 129 8.96 -2.29 -10.00
C LEU A 129 8.06 -3.28 -10.75
N ALA A 130 6.75 -3.03 -10.80
CA ALA A 130 5.83 -3.85 -11.58
C ALA A 130 6.21 -3.92 -13.07
N GLN A 131 6.71 -2.82 -13.66
CA GLN A 131 7.21 -2.83 -15.04
C GLN A 131 8.47 -3.70 -15.24
N ILE A 132 9.29 -3.85 -14.21
CA ILE A 132 10.52 -4.65 -14.24
C ILE A 132 10.19 -6.13 -14.07
N GLU A 133 9.22 -6.44 -13.22
CA GLU A 133 8.80 -7.81 -12.87
C GLU A 133 7.90 -8.44 -13.95
N ASP A 134 7.18 -7.63 -14.72
CA ASP A 134 6.30 -8.10 -15.79
C ASP A 134 7.11 -8.55 -17.03
N GLU A 135 7.24 -9.86 -17.20
CA GLU A 135 7.98 -10.47 -18.30
C GLU A 135 7.41 -10.13 -19.69
N GLU A 136 6.09 -9.95 -19.81
CA GLU A 136 5.45 -9.60 -21.08
C GLU A 136 5.81 -8.17 -21.49
N LEU A 137 5.75 -7.23 -20.54
CA LEU A 137 6.16 -5.84 -20.76
C LEU A 137 7.65 -5.74 -21.08
N VAL A 138 8.48 -6.52 -20.38
CA VAL A 138 9.93 -6.58 -20.65
C VAL A 138 10.21 -7.16 -22.03
N ALA A 139 9.49 -8.20 -22.45
CA ALA A 139 9.62 -8.80 -23.78
C ALA A 139 9.17 -7.83 -24.89
N ALA A 140 8.01 -7.18 -24.72
CA ALA A 140 7.50 -6.17 -25.64
C ALA A 140 8.50 -5.00 -25.80
N ARG A 141 9.08 -4.52 -24.70
CA ARG A 141 10.13 -3.48 -24.72
C ARG A 141 11.36 -3.93 -25.51
N LYS A 142 11.82 -5.18 -25.32
CA LYS A 142 12.98 -5.73 -26.04
C LYS A 142 12.73 -5.80 -27.56
N GLN A 143 11.55 -6.26 -27.96
CA GLN A 143 11.16 -6.31 -29.37
C GLN A 143 11.21 -4.93 -30.03
N LEU A 144 10.65 -3.90 -29.38
CA LEU A 144 10.71 -2.52 -29.87
C LEU A 144 12.15 -1.96 -29.94
N SER A 145 13.03 -2.38 -29.03
CA SER A 145 14.44 -1.98 -29.08
C SER A 145 15.23 -2.70 -30.18
N ASP A 146 14.88 -3.93 -30.51
CA ASP A 146 15.57 -4.73 -31.53
C ASP A 146 15.17 -4.32 -32.96
N GLU A 147 13.95 -3.80 -33.16
CA GLU A 147 13.49 -3.20 -34.42
C GLU A 147 14.21 -1.86 -34.75
N SER A 148 14.81 -1.22 -33.75
CA SER A 148 15.57 0.04 -33.86
C SER A 148 17.05 -0.25 -34.17
N ALA A 149 17.35 -0.72 -35.38
CA ALA A 149 18.63 -1.31 -35.79
C ALA A 149 19.90 -0.41 -35.84
N GLU A 150 20.02 0.65 -35.04
CA GLU A 150 21.29 1.36 -34.82
C GLU A 150 21.69 1.28 -33.35
N LYS A 151 22.78 0.55 -33.07
CA LYS A 151 23.45 0.41 -31.76
C LYS A 151 24.08 1.72 -31.27
N ALA A 152 23.33 2.80 -31.21
CA ALA A 152 23.69 3.96 -30.41
C ALA A 152 23.21 3.74 -28.96
N PRO A 153 23.81 4.38 -27.94
CA PRO A 153 23.21 4.46 -26.62
C PRO A 153 21.76 4.90 -26.79
N ILE A 154 20.82 4.29 -26.07
CA ILE A 154 19.42 4.76 -26.03
C ILE A 154 19.47 6.21 -25.55
N ASP A 155 19.50 7.17 -26.47
CA ASP A 155 19.37 8.58 -26.14
C ASP A 155 17.89 8.77 -25.85
N PHE A 156 17.52 8.58 -24.58
CA PHE A 156 16.14 8.79 -24.15
C PHE A 156 15.75 10.19 -24.60
N PRO A 157 14.66 10.34 -25.39
CA PRO A 157 14.25 11.63 -25.90
C PRO A 157 14.17 12.57 -24.71
N LYS A 158 14.96 13.65 -24.76
CA LYS A 158 14.98 14.65 -23.68
C LYS A 158 13.53 15.06 -23.47
N PRO A 159 12.99 14.92 -22.25
CA PRO A 159 11.59 15.27 -22.00
C PRO A 159 11.39 16.71 -22.46
N ASN A 160 10.41 16.90 -23.34
CA ASN A 160 10.09 18.19 -23.94
C ASN A 160 9.85 19.22 -22.83
N GLN A 161 10.14 20.51 -23.05
CA GLN A 161 10.02 21.54 -21.99
C GLN A 161 8.62 21.58 -21.35
N ASP A 162 7.60 21.12 -22.08
CA ASP A 162 6.21 20.99 -21.62
C ASP A 162 5.99 19.85 -20.60
N PHE A 163 6.87 18.85 -20.59
CA PHE A 163 6.96 17.84 -19.52
C PHE A 163 7.94 18.34 -18.47
N CYS A 164 7.45 19.18 -17.56
CA CYS A 164 8.18 19.50 -16.34
C CYS A 164 8.54 18.20 -15.63
N ARG A 165 9.84 17.90 -15.52
CA ARG A 165 10.40 16.66 -14.93
C ARG A 165 9.93 16.37 -13.49
N ASN A 166 9.23 17.32 -12.86
CA ASN A 166 8.72 17.24 -11.50
C ASN A 166 7.23 16.87 -11.42
N THR A 167 6.53 16.73 -12.56
CA THR A 167 5.09 16.49 -12.60
C THR A 167 4.73 15.50 -13.70
N LEU A 168 3.82 14.56 -13.41
CA LEU A 168 3.04 13.91 -14.47
C LEU A 168 2.27 14.99 -15.25
N HIS A 169 1.73 14.66 -16.42
CA HIS A 169 1.00 15.60 -17.26
C HIS A 169 0.03 16.49 -16.44
N PRO A 170 -0.04 17.82 -16.69
CA PRO A 170 -0.79 18.78 -15.84
C PRO A 170 -2.24 18.39 -15.54
N PHE A 171 -2.89 17.67 -16.46
CA PHE A 171 -4.22 17.09 -16.23
C PHE A 171 -4.29 16.17 -14.99
N PHE A 172 -3.23 15.43 -14.70
CA PHE A 172 -3.12 14.52 -13.56
C PHE A 172 -2.39 15.14 -12.36
N THR A 173 -1.85 16.36 -12.50
CA THR A 173 -1.08 17.06 -11.46
C THR A 173 -1.60 18.48 -11.26
N THR A 174 -2.60 18.64 -10.40
CA THR A 174 -3.06 19.98 -9.96
C THR A 174 -2.23 20.54 -8.79
N PHE A 175 -0.96 20.16 -8.66
CA PHE A 175 -0.14 20.55 -7.52
C PHE A 175 0.99 21.49 -7.92
N ASP A 176 0.78 22.77 -7.61
CA ASP A 176 1.84 23.75 -7.41
C ASP A 176 2.67 23.30 -6.19
N LEU A 177 3.82 22.68 -6.45
CA LEU A 177 4.92 22.65 -5.48
C LEU A 177 5.49 24.08 -5.41
N LYS A 178 4.84 24.95 -4.63
CA LYS A 178 5.45 26.20 -4.17
C LYS A 178 6.36 25.94 -2.98
#